data_AF-A0A6V7INN5-F1
#
_entry.id   AF-A0A6V7INN5-F1
#
_cell.length_a   1.000
_cell.length_b   1.000
_cell.length_c   1.000
_cell.angle_alpha   90.00
_cell.angle_beta   90.00
_cell.angle_gamma   90.00
#
_symmetry.space_group_name_H-M   'P 1'
#
loop_
_entity.id
_entity.type
_entity.pdbx_description
1 polymer ?
#
loop_
_entity_poly.entity_id
_entity_poly.type
_entity_poly.pdbx_seq_one_letter_code
_entity_poly.pdbx_strand_id
1 'polypeptide(L)' 'TEVALMYDAVHLFAKALHVLDASQRIDIDELSCESSDTWSHGYSLINYIKI' A
#
# COMPACT_ATOMS: atom_id res chain seq x y z
N THR A 1 2.05 -3.97 23.58
CA THR A 1 1.23 -4.46 22.45
C THR A 1 1.46 -3.67 21.18
N GLU A 2 1.77 -2.37 21.26
CA GLU A 2 2.05 -1.50 20.10
C GLU A 2 3.15 -2.03 19.15
N VAL A 3 4.25 -2.57 19.68
CA VAL A 3 5.34 -3.14 18.87
C VAL A 3 4.87 -4.36 18.05
N ALA A 4 4.04 -5.23 18.66
CA ALA A 4 3.50 -6.40 17.97
C ALA A 4 2.53 -5.99 16.85
N LEU A 5 1.66 -5.00 17.12
CA LEU A 5 0.77 -4.46 16.10
C LEU A 5 1.53 -3.82 14.93
N MET A 6 2.63 -3.11 15.22
CA MET A 6 3.47 -2.52 14.17
C MET A 6 4.16 -3.61 13.33
N TYR A 7 4.65 -4.67 13.97
CA TYR A 7 5.25 -5.81 13.27
C TYR A 7 4.26 -6.47 12.31
N ASP A 8 3.04 -6.72 12.78
CA ASP A 8 1.97 -7.32 11.98
C ASP A 8 1.55 -6.40 10.83
N ALA A 9 1.44 -5.08 11.08
CA ALA A 9 1.08 -4.10 10.07
C ALA A 9 2.12 -4.03 8.93
N VAL A 10 3.42 -4.04 9.25
CA VAL A 10 4.49 -4.05 8.24
C VAL A 10 4.44 -5.34 7.41
N HIS A 11 4.24 -6.50 8.06
CA HIS A 11 4.12 -7.78 7.35
C HIS A 11 2.90 -7.83 6.43
N LEU A 12 1.75 -7.33 6.89
CA LEU A 12 0.53 -7.25 6.10
C LEU A 12 0.73 -6.35 4.87
N PHE A 13 1.28 -5.15 5.07
CA PHE A 13 1.55 -4.20 4.00
C PHE A 13 2.50 -4.77 2.95
N ALA A 14 3.62 -5.38 3.38
CA ALA A 14 4.61 -5.97 2.48
C ALA A 14 4.01 -7.10 1.63
N LYS A 15 3.16 -7.95 2.20
CA LYS A 15 2.45 -9.01 1.47
C LYS A 15 1.49 -8.43 0.41
N ALA A 16 0.67 -7.46 0.80
CA ALA A 16 -0.29 -6.84 -0.13
C ALA A 16 0.41 -6.13 -1.29
N LEU A 17 1.50 -5.41 -1.00
CA LEU A 17 2.30 -4.74 -2.02
C LEU A 17 2.98 -5.74 -2.96
N HIS A 18 3.48 -6.86 -2.45
CA HIS A 18 4.09 -7.90 -3.29
C HIS A 18 3.09 -8.51 -4.29
N VAL A 19 1.84 -8.75 -3.87
CA VAL A 19 0.79 -9.26 -4.77
C VAL A 19 0.41 -8.22 -5.82
N LEU A 20 0.34 -6.95 -5.42
CA LEU A 20 0.08 -5.83 -6.32
C LEU A 20 1.16 -5.73 -7.42
N ASP A 21 2.44 -5.80 -7.02
CA ASP A 21 3.60 -5.68 -7.91
C ASP A 21 3.70 -6.84 -8.90
N ALA A 22 3.35 -8.05 -8.46
CA ALA A 22 3.27 -9.21 -9.34
C ALA A 22 2.14 -9.11 -10.40
N SER A 23 1.12 -8.28 -10.14
CA SER A 23 -0.06 -8.15 -11.01
C SER A 23 0.04 -6.98 -11.99
N GLN A 24 0.74 -5.92 -11.61
CA GLN A 24 0.91 -4.70 -12.40
C GLN A 24 2.20 -4.00 -12.01
N ARG A 25 2.85 -3.35 -12.97
CA ARG A 25 4.00 -2.48 -12.68
C ARG A 25 3.53 -1.33 -11.81
N ILE A 26 4.17 -1.16 -10.66
CA ILE A 26 3.90 -0.07 -9.72
C ILE A 26 4.89 1.06 -9.98
N ASP A 27 4.36 2.26 -10.16
CA ASP A 27 5.15 3.49 -10.03
C ASP A 27 4.70 4.23 -8.76
N ILE A 28 5.66 4.76 -8.00
CA ILE A 28 5.41 5.51 -6.77
C ILE A 28 5.54 6.99 -7.08
N ASP A 29 4.46 7.73 -6.88
CA ASP A 29 4.38 9.16 -7.16
C ASP A 29 4.58 10.00 -5.89
N GLU A 30 5.29 11.11 -6.02
CA GLU A 30 5.29 12.16 -4.99
C GLU A 30 3.92 12.86 -5.02
N LEU A 31 3.28 12.96 -3.86
CA LEU A 31 2.00 13.64 -3.71
C LEU A 31 2.18 14.93 -2.90
N SER A 32 1.47 15.98 -3.31
CA SER A 32 1.39 17.24 -2.56
C SER A 32 0.07 17.33 -1.82
N CYS A 33 0.10 17.75 -0.55
CA CYS A 33 -1.10 18.04 0.23
C CYS A 33 -1.92 19.22 -0.31
N GLU A 34 -1.30 20.10 -1.11
CA GLU A 34 -1.96 21.24 -1.76
C GLU A 34 -2.63 20.84 -3.09
N SER A 35 -2.37 19.62 -3.56
CA SER A 35 -2.96 19.05 -4.78
C SER A 35 -4.10 18.09 -4.43
N SER A 36 -4.99 17.86 -5.40
CA SER A 36 -6.02 16.82 -5.31
C SER A 36 -5.60 15.51 -5.96
N ASP A 37 -4.33 15.38 -6.32
CA ASP A 37 -3.81 14.19 -6.99
C ASP A 37 -3.80 13.01 -6.02
N THR A 38 -3.99 11.82 -6.57
CA THR A 38 -4.01 10.58 -5.79
C THR A 38 -3.07 9.57 -6.41
N TRP A 39 -2.55 8.67 -5.59
CA TRP A 39 -1.77 7.57 -6.11
C TRP A 39 -2.68 6.58 -6.84
N SER A 40 -2.41 6.37 -8.13
CA SER A 40 -3.23 5.58 -9.04
C SER A 40 -3.49 4.14 -8.56
N HIS A 41 -2.53 3.55 -7.83
CA HIS A 41 -2.63 2.18 -7.32
C HIS A 41 -3.24 2.08 -5.91
N GLY A 42 -3.61 3.19 -5.26
CA GLY A 42 -4.08 3.21 -3.88
C GLY A 42 -5.30 2.32 -3.61
N TYR A 43 -6.29 2.34 -4.50
CA TYR A 43 -7.47 1.49 -4.38
C TYR A 43 -7.15 -0.01 -4.48
N SER A 44 -6.27 -0.38 -5.42
CA SER A 44 -5.85 -1.77 -5.60
C SER A 44 -5.07 -2.27 -4.38
N LEU A 45 -4.18 -1.46 -3.82
CA LEU A 45 -3.42 -1.82 -2.62
C LEU A 45 -4.36 -2.08 -1.43
N ILE A 46 -5.35 -1.21 -1.20
CA ILE A 46 -6.34 -1.39 -0.13
C ILE A 46 -7.12 -2.71 -0.31
N ASN A 47 -7.42 -3.10 -1.55
CA ASN A 47 -8.08 -4.37 -1.81
C ASN A 47 -7.19 -5.56 -1.46
N TYR A 48 -5.89 -5.52 -1.76
CA TYR A 48 -4.95 -6.57 -1.37
C TYR A 48 -4.65 -6.64 0.13
N ILE A 49 -4.83 -5.54 0.88
CA ILE A 49 -4.73 -5.53 2.35
C ILE A 49 -5.94 -6.19 3.03
N LYS A 50 -7.12 -6.11 2.39
CA LYS A 50 -8.39 -6.65 2.94
C LYS A 50 -8.54 -8.16 2.76
N ILE A 51 -7.76 -8.77 1.88
CA ILE A 51 -7.80 -10.20 1.56
C ILE A 51 -6.96 -10.94 2.61
#